data_AF-A0A7X1H723-F1
#
_entry.id   AF-A0A7X1H723-F1
#
_cell.length_a   1.000
_cell.length_b   1.000
_cell.length_c   1.000
_cell.angle_alpha   90.00
_cell.angle_beta   90.00
_cell.angle_gamma   90.00
#
_symmetry.space_group_name_H-M   'P 1'
#
loop_
_entity.id
_entity.type
_entity.pdbx_description
1 polymer ?
#
loop_
_entity_poly.entity_id
_entity_poly.type
_entity_poly.pdbx_seq_one_letter_code
_entity_poly.pdbx_strand_id
1 'polypeptide(L)'
;MTQMFSDSLSLISVFNLVLILVIIFILNRVVLGPKRKKSGADMHPLFGKFTINMPNFMCYLRFPLGGWIFCVFYFNALHNSFAAFTYHLSFALVCLFDSLDGRFARKWDAITEDGKSLDPAADKWVTFCLAVTAYMFGEFRWWALAIIFAREIISMLQRMRLRRKGEDASARWLGKIKTGVQFTVLYIILLRSDVLPETVLFEPIAKSLPGNFILWGIILLAFSTIISVFPYFKSFSYVNDYTKSQFKESERPWYIVMIPNLFTIGNYLCGVTAVFFAMPVIEVAYRPFVCLFWVLAAAACDAFDGPLARKLNSHSDFGACLDSSTDLSTFGLATAIIIFLNFSAIKGGSSYLGITIALFYFIYVHLRLARFTVRLQQHEDKSKKQDFEGMPSPAGACAALMAFTFFDNIFVLSAAIILVSLLMYSKLDFISHSNSIHHPLYRYILIPVALSGFLMFIVLIFQQPFVTSHFARELSVYFKICSWLVVVPVFIYILDGFRRTYLKS
;
A
#
# COMPACT_ATOMS: atom_id res chain seq x y z
N MET A 1 -34.15 5.61 1.52
CA MET A 1 -32.86 5.13 2.07
C MET A 1 -33.02 4.41 3.41
N THR A 2 -33.86 4.89 4.33
CA THR A 2 -34.19 4.22 5.60
C THR A 2 -35.08 2.97 5.47
N GLN A 3 -35.95 2.89 4.46
CA GLN A 3 -36.75 1.68 4.17
C GLN A 3 -35.98 0.56 3.44
N MET A 4 -34.84 0.86 2.80
CA MET A 4 -33.97 -0.19 2.21
C MET A 4 -33.10 -0.89 3.26
N PHE A 5 -32.92 -0.27 4.43
CA PHE A 5 -32.15 -0.82 5.55
C PHE A 5 -33.01 -1.68 6.51
N SER A 6 -34.34 -1.61 6.44
CA SER A 6 -35.23 -2.36 7.34
C SER A 6 -35.47 -3.79 6.89
N ASP A 7 -35.41 -4.07 5.59
CA ASP A 7 -35.78 -5.38 5.04
C ASP A 7 -34.58 -6.33 4.85
N SER A 8 -33.35 -5.79 4.81
CA SER A 8 -32.11 -6.57 4.57
C SER A 8 -31.42 -7.07 5.85
N LEU A 9 -31.85 -6.61 7.03
CA LEU A 9 -31.25 -6.99 8.31
C LEU A 9 -32.07 -8.11 8.95
N SER A 10 -32.10 -9.26 8.26
CA SER A 10 -32.88 -10.41 8.73
C SER A 10 -32.36 -10.85 10.10
N LEU A 11 -33.26 -11.15 11.04
CA LEU A 11 -32.93 -11.72 12.35
C LEU A 11 -32.03 -12.97 12.22
N ILE A 12 -32.20 -13.71 11.12
CA ILE A 12 -31.42 -14.90 10.77
C ILE A 12 -29.95 -14.53 10.50
N SER A 13 -29.69 -13.45 9.76
CA SER A 13 -28.33 -12.99 9.45
C SER A 13 -27.57 -12.54 10.70
N VAL A 14 -28.26 -11.93 11.67
CA VAL A 14 -27.70 -11.58 12.98
C VAL A 14 -27.42 -12.84 13.79
N PHE A 15 -28.38 -13.76 13.85
CA PHE A 15 -28.24 -15.02 14.58
C PHE A 15 -27.06 -15.85 14.06
N ASN A 16 -26.92 -16.00 12.75
CA ASN A 16 -25.81 -16.72 12.12
C ASN A 16 -24.45 -16.13 12.48
N LEU A 17 -24.32 -14.80 12.44
CA LEU A 17 -23.09 -14.12 12.84
C LEU A 17 -22.76 -14.37 14.32
N VAL A 18 -23.76 -14.21 15.21
CA VAL A 18 -23.58 -14.47 16.65
C VAL A 18 -23.17 -15.92 16.88
N LEU A 19 -23.80 -16.87 16.19
CA LEU A 19 -23.48 -18.29 16.28
C LEU A 19 -22.02 -18.56 15.88
N ILE A 20 -21.55 -18.01 14.75
CA ILE A 20 -20.16 -18.14 14.31
C ILE A 20 -19.20 -17.57 15.37
N LEU A 21 -19.49 -16.38 15.90
CA LEU A 21 -18.66 -15.72 16.92
C LEU A 21 -18.60 -16.53 18.23
N VAL A 22 -19.73 -17.10 18.66
CA VAL A 22 -19.80 -17.97 19.84
C VAL A 22 -18.98 -19.24 19.63
N ILE A 23 -19.10 -19.89 18.46
CA ILE A 23 -18.30 -21.07 18.10
C ILE A 23 -16.81 -20.74 18.17
N ILE A 24 -16.39 -19.64 17.55
CA ILE A 24 -14.98 -19.19 17.55
C ILE A 24 -14.51 -18.90 18.96
N PHE A 25 -15.31 -18.21 19.78
CA PHE A 25 -14.96 -17.86 21.15
C PHE A 25 -14.77 -19.10 22.02
N ILE A 26 -15.72 -20.05 21.94
CA ILE A 26 -15.65 -21.32 22.65
C ILE A 26 -14.42 -22.11 22.21
N LEU A 27 -14.24 -22.31 20.90
CA LEU A 27 -13.08 -23.04 20.37
C LEU A 27 -11.76 -22.40 20.79
N ASN A 28 -11.62 -21.08 20.68
CA ASN A 28 -10.41 -20.37 21.11
C ASN A 28 -10.11 -20.60 22.60
N ARG A 29 -11.13 -20.58 23.47
CA ARG A 29 -10.98 -20.82 24.91
C ARG A 29 -10.64 -22.28 25.23
N VAL A 30 -11.37 -23.22 24.64
CA VAL A 30 -11.22 -24.66 24.86
C VAL A 30 -9.86 -25.13 24.37
N VAL A 31 -9.47 -24.73 23.16
CA VAL A 31 -8.20 -25.13 22.55
C VAL A 31 -7.02 -24.51 23.26
N LEU A 32 -7.03 -23.22 23.61
CA LEU A 32 -5.90 -22.64 24.34
C LEU A 32 -5.77 -23.20 25.76
N GLY A 33 -6.89 -23.52 26.39
CA GLY A 33 -6.95 -24.04 27.75
C GLY A 33 -6.56 -23.02 28.84
N PRO A 34 -6.49 -23.47 30.11
CA PRO A 34 -6.18 -22.62 31.26
C PRO A 34 -4.74 -22.08 31.23
N LYS A 35 -4.41 -21.14 32.13
CA LYS A 35 -3.02 -20.64 32.28
C LYS A 35 -2.11 -21.80 32.73
N ARG A 36 -0.93 -21.93 32.12
CA ARG A 36 0.07 -22.97 32.44
C ARG A 36 0.58 -22.75 33.87
N LYS A 37 0.39 -23.73 34.76
CA LYS A 37 1.07 -23.77 36.07
C LYS A 37 2.48 -24.31 35.83
N LYS A 38 3.52 -23.56 36.23
CA LYS A 38 4.93 -23.89 35.96
C LYS A 38 5.44 -25.23 36.54
N SER A 39 4.67 -25.89 37.42
CA SER A 39 5.11 -27.12 38.13
C SER A 39 4.30 -28.39 37.83
N GLY A 40 3.50 -28.41 36.77
CA GLY A 40 2.72 -29.60 36.36
C GLY A 40 2.99 -29.96 34.90
N ALA A 41 2.88 -31.26 34.59
CA ALA A 41 3.21 -31.90 33.30
C ALA A 41 2.96 -31.02 32.07
N ASP A 42 3.84 -31.10 31.07
CA ASP A 42 3.84 -30.34 29.82
C ASP A 42 2.65 -30.66 28.87
N MET A 43 1.54 -31.14 29.43
CA MET A 43 0.38 -31.64 28.72
C MET A 43 -0.84 -30.77 29.00
N HIS A 44 -1.56 -30.43 27.94
CA HIS A 44 -2.84 -29.75 28.00
C HIS A 44 -3.88 -30.64 28.72
N PRO A 45 -4.69 -30.10 29.65
CA PRO A 45 -5.65 -30.90 30.43
C PRO A 45 -6.65 -31.69 29.59
N LEU A 46 -7.09 -31.12 28.47
CA LEU A 46 -8.05 -31.78 27.55
C LEU A 46 -7.39 -32.71 26.53
N PHE A 47 -6.13 -32.47 26.16
CA PHE A 47 -5.50 -33.17 25.04
C PHE A 47 -4.44 -34.19 25.50
N GLY A 48 -4.03 -34.14 26.77
CA GLY A 48 -3.08 -35.07 27.37
C GLY A 48 -1.84 -35.24 26.50
N LYS A 49 -1.55 -36.48 26.11
CA LYS A 49 -0.41 -36.84 25.27
C LYS A 49 -0.45 -36.25 23.85
N PHE A 50 -1.63 -35.87 23.35
CA PHE A 50 -1.79 -35.29 22.00
C PHE A 50 -1.46 -33.80 21.93
N THR A 51 -1.13 -33.16 23.07
CA THR A 51 -0.77 -31.74 23.14
C THR A 51 0.31 -31.36 22.11
N ILE A 52 1.32 -32.21 21.92
CA ILE A 52 2.41 -31.95 20.99
C ILE A 52 1.97 -31.89 19.51
N ASN A 53 0.94 -32.66 19.14
CA ASN A 53 0.45 -32.78 17.77
C ASN A 53 -0.68 -31.81 17.44
N MET A 54 -1.22 -31.09 18.42
CA MET A 54 -2.37 -30.22 18.22
C MET A 54 -2.15 -29.07 17.22
N PRO A 55 -1.00 -28.38 17.21
CA PRO A 55 -0.72 -27.39 16.18
C PRO A 55 -0.78 -27.99 14.77
N ASN A 56 -0.21 -29.19 14.57
CA ASN A 56 -0.21 -29.86 13.27
C ASN A 56 -1.63 -30.23 12.84
N PHE A 57 -2.46 -30.71 13.77
CA PHE A 57 -3.86 -31.01 13.52
C PHE A 57 -4.64 -29.77 13.05
N MET A 58 -4.42 -28.61 13.68
CA MET A 58 -5.03 -27.34 13.25
C MET A 58 -4.60 -26.95 11.83
N CYS A 59 -3.33 -27.14 11.47
CA CYS A 59 -2.87 -26.92 10.09
C CYS A 59 -3.53 -27.88 9.10
N TYR A 60 -3.65 -29.16 9.45
CA TYR A 60 -4.34 -30.15 8.61
C TYR A 60 -5.81 -29.80 8.36
N LEU A 61 -6.51 -29.27 9.36
CA LEU A 61 -7.90 -28.84 9.21
C LEU A 61 -8.07 -27.68 8.21
N ARG A 62 -7.06 -26.85 7.98
CA ARG A 62 -7.15 -25.75 6.99
C ARG A 62 -7.27 -26.27 5.55
N PHE A 63 -6.75 -27.46 5.23
CA PHE A 63 -6.86 -28.03 3.88
C PHE A 63 -8.31 -28.31 3.45
N PRO A 64 -9.09 -29.15 4.16
CA PRO A 64 -10.49 -29.39 3.80
C PRO A 64 -11.33 -28.12 3.92
N LEU A 65 -11.05 -27.22 4.88
CA LEU A 65 -11.77 -25.94 4.98
C LEU A 65 -11.53 -25.04 3.77
N GLY A 66 -10.27 -24.91 3.32
CA GLY A 66 -9.93 -24.17 2.11
C GLY A 66 -10.59 -24.77 0.86
N GLY A 67 -10.57 -26.10 0.74
CA GLY A 67 -11.24 -26.82 -0.35
C GLY A 67 -12.76 -26.62 -0.32
N TRP A 68 -13.37 -26.66 0.86
CA TRP A 68 -14.80 -26.44 1.04
C TRP A 68 -15.21 -25.04 0.60
N ILE A 69 -14.44 -24.01 0.91
CA ILE A 69 -14.68 -22.63 0.45
C ILE A 69 -14.77 -22.60 -1.08
N PHE A 70 -13.87 -23.27 -1.79
CA PHE A 70 -13.92 -23.35 -3.26
C PHE A 70 -15.15 -24.15 -3.74
N CYS A 71 -15.42 -25.31 -3.15
CA CYS A 71 -16.53 -26.19 -3.56
C CYS A 71 -17.90 -25.53 -3.45
N VAL A 72 -18.15 -24.79 -2.37
CA VAL A 72 -19.43 -24.11 -2.13
C VAL A 72 -19.76 -23.11 -3.24
N PHE A 73 -18.74 -22.41 -3.77
CA PHE A 73 -18.92 -21.51 -4.91
C PHE A 73 -19.01 -22.26 -6.24
N TYR A 74 -18.19 -23.30 -6.43
CA TYR A 74 -18.05 -23.99 -7.71
C TYR A 74 -19.26 -24.86 -8.08
N PHE A 75 -19.84 -25.57 -7.11
CA PHE A 75 -20.94 -26.49 -7.38
C PHE A 75 -22.30 -25.83 -7.17
N ASN A 76 -23.06 -25.67 -8.26
CA ASN A 76 -24.40 -25.07 -8.22
C ASN A 76 -25.37 -25.77 -7.24
N ALA A 77 -25.21 -27.08 -7.02
CA ALA A 77 -26.01 -27.83 -6.05
C ALA A 77 -25.83 -27.34 -4.60
N LEU A 78 -24.74 -26.62 -4.31
CA LEU A 78 -24.43 -26.06 -3.00
C LEU A 78 -24.81 -24.58 -2.88
N HIS A 79 -25.50 -23.97 -3.87
CA HIS A 79 -25.91 -22.56 -3.78
C HIS A 79 -27.16 -22.37 -2.92
N ASN A 80 -27.07 -22.72 -1.64
CA ASN A 80 -28.15 -22.61 -0.66
C ASN A 80 -27.67 -21.93 0.63
N SER A 81 -28.63 -21.49 1.47
CA SER A 81 -28.34 -20.75 2.70
C SER A 81 -27.52 -21.54 3.70
N PHE A 82 -27.66 -22.86 3.73
CA PHE A 82 -26.86 -23.70 4.62
C PHE A 82 -25.38 -23.69 4.20
N ALA A 83 -25.10 -23.91 2.91
CA ALA A 83 -23.76 -23.89 2.37
C ALA A 83 -23.11 -22.50 2.50
N ALA A 84 -23.85 -21.43 2.26
CA ALA A 84 -23.38 -20.05 2.48
C ALA A 84 -22.97 -19.81 3.95
N PHE A 85 -23.79 -20.24 4.91
CA PHE A 85 -23.42 -20.22 6.32
C PHE A 85 -22.14 -21.02 6.60
N THR A 86 -22.02 -22.24 6.05
CA THR A 86 -20.82 -23.07 6.23
C THR A 86 -19.57 -22.46 5.59
N TYR A 87 -19.71 -21.66 4.52
CA TYR A 87 -18.60 -20.90 3.94
C TYR A 87 -18.05 -19.88 4.94
N HIS A 88 -18.91 -19.05 5.54
CA HIS A 88 -18.48 -18.07 6.55
C HIS A 88 -17.86 -18.73 7.77
N LEU A 89 -18.47 -19.82 8.25
CA LEU A 89 -17.93 -20.61 9.34
C LEU A 89 -16.54 -21.17 8.97
N SER A 90 -16.39 -21.72 7.77
CA SER A 90 -15.12 -22.30 7.31
C SER A 90 -14.01 -21.26 7.20
N PHE A 91 -14.32 -20.09 6.62
CA PHE A 91 -13.38 -18.97 6.56
C PHE A 91 -12.94 -18.52 7.96
N ALA A 92 -13.90 -18.38 8.88
CA ALA A 92 -13.60 -17.94 10.23
C ALA A 92 -12.78 -18.97 11.03
N LEU A 93 -13.04 -20.28 10.83
CA LEU A 93 -12.25 -21.36 11.39
C LEU A 93 -10.82 -21.38 10.84
N VAL A 94 -10.63 -21.13 9.54
CA VAL A 94 -9.30 -20.97 8.92
C VAL A 94 -8.51 -19.86 9.60
N CYS A 95 -9.09 -18.66 9.75
CA CYS A 95 -8.44 -17.54 10.45
C CYS A 95 -8.15 -17.86 11.92
N LEU A 96 -9.07 -18.57 12.58
CA LEU A 96 -8.88 -18.98 13.97
C LEU A 96 -7.72 -19.96 14.12
N PHE A 97 -7.66 -20.99 13.27
CA PHE A 97 -6.62 -22.01 13.32
C PHE A 97 -5.24 -21.47 12.93
N ASP A 98 -5.15 -20.50 12.01
CA ASP A 98 -3.93 -19.71 11.71
C ASP A 98 -3.40 -18.89 12.89
N SER A 99 -4.30 -18.40 13.73
CA SER A 99 -3.91 -17.67 14.93
C SER A 99 -3.60 -18.60 16.11
N LEU A 100 -4.31 -19.73 16.20
CA LEU A 100 -4.28 -20.62 17.35
C LEU A 100 -3.08 -21.54 17.38
N ASP A 101 -2.69 -22.13 16.25
CA ASP A 101 -1.58 -23.09 16.17
C ASP A 101 -0.27 -22.51 16.76
N GLY A 102 0.10 -21.29 16.40
CA GLY A 102 1.31 -20.63 16.88
C GLY A 102 1.16 -20.17 18.33
N ARG A 103 -0.03 -19.72 18.75
CA ARG A 103 -0.28 -19.35 20.16
C ARG A 103 -0.26 -20.57 21.07
N PHE A 104 -0.83 -21.68 20.62
CA PHE A 104 -0.85 -22.95 21.32
C PHE A 104 0.56 -23.54 21.41
N ALA A 105 1.30 -23.60 20.29
CA ALA A 105 2.67 -24.11 20.25
C ALA A 105 3.59 -23.37 21.23
N ARG A 106 3.52 -22.03 21.27
CA ARG A 106 4.31 -21.22 22.23
C ARG A 106 3.86 -21.39 23.69
N LYS A 107 2.57 -21.60 23.93
CA LYS A 107 2.03 -21.72 25.29
C LYS A 107 2.36 -23.06 25.93
N TRP A 108 2.28 -24.13 25.15
CA TRP A 108 2.43 -25.51 25.59
C TRP A 108 3.76 -26.15 25.19
N ASP A 109 4.69 -25.36 24.63
CA ASP A 109 5.99 -25.84 24.13
C ASP A 109 5.88 -26.99 23.12
N ALA A 110 4.79 -26.96 22.35
CA ALA A 110 4.40 -28.00 21.40
C ALA A 110 4.91 -27.67 19.98
N ILE A 111 6.22 -27.42 19.83
CA ILE A 111 6.83 -27.10 18.53
C ILE A 111 7.38 -28.39 17.91
N THR A 112 6.87 -28.76 16.72
CA THR A 112 7.34 -29.94 15.97
C THR A 112 8.01 -29.53 14.66
N GLU A 113 8.92 -30.37 14.15
CA GLU A 113 9.54 -30.13 12.83
C GLU A 113 8.52 -30.22 11.69
N ASP A 114 7.61 -31.20 11.77
CA ASP A 114 6.51 -31.36 10.83
C ASP A 114 5.64 -30.10 10.77
N GLY A 115 5.28 -29.53 11.93
CA GLY A 115 4.50 -28.29 12.02
C GLY A 115 5.19 -27.11 11.35
N LYS A 116 6.52 -26.97 11.48
CA LYS A 116 7.30 -25.91 10.81
C LYS A 116 7.27 -26.01 9.29
N SER A 117 6.97 -27.18 8.72
CA SER A 117 6.86 -27.39 7.28
C SER A 117 5.41 -27.35 6.78
N LEU A 118 4.48 -27.86 7.59
CA LEU A 118 3.07 -28.01 7.26
C LEU A 118 2.34 -26.67 7.27
N ASP A 119 2.66 -25.79 8.22
CA ASP A 119 2.03 -24.47 8.37
C ASP A 119 2.16 -23.60 7.09
N PRO A 120 3.37 -23.40 6.52
CA PRO A 120 3.50 -22.71 5.22
C PRO A 120 2.79 -23.39 4.04
N ALA A 121 2.54 -24.70 4.10
CA ALA A 121 1.83 -25.42 3.04
C ALA A 121 0.31 -25.19 3.15
N ALA A 122 -0.23 -25.28 4.37
CA ALA A 122 -1.64 -25.00 4.67
C ALA A 122 -2.02 -23.55 4.29
N ASP A 123 -1.16 -22.58 4.61
CA ASP A 123 -1.39 -21.18 4.26
C ASP A 123 -1.46 -20.96 2.74
N LYS A 124 -0.55 -21.58 1.98
CA LYS A 124 -0.54 -21.51 0.51
C LYS A 124 -1.79 -22.13 -0.08
N TRP A 125 -2.23 -23.26 0.46
CA TRP A 125 -3.43 -23.95 0.01
C TRP A 125 -4.68 -23.09 0.22
N VAL A 126 -4.88 -22.54 1.42
CA VAL A 126 -6.01 -21.64 1.71
C VAL A 126 -5.95 -20.41 0.82
N THR A 127 -4.77 -19.81 0.69
CA THR A 127 -4.55 -18.65 -0.17
C THR A 127 -4.92 -18.94 -1.63
N PHE A 128 -4.52 -20.11 -2.13
CA PHE A 128 -4.85 -20.60 -3.46
C PHE A 128 -6.36 -20.70 -3.64
N CYS A 129 -7.04 -21.43 -2.74
CA CYS A 129 -8.49 -21.60 -2.81
C CYS A 129 -9.22 -20.26 -2.80
N LEU A 130 -8.87 -19.34 -1.88
CA LEU A 130 -9.50 -18.02 -1.80
C LEU A 130 -9.25 -17.18 -3.05
N ALA A 131 -7.99 -17.10 -3.51
CA ALA A 131 -7.63 -16.25 -4.65
C ALA A 131 -8.22 -16.74 -5.98
N VAL A 132 -8.24 -18.06 -6.19
CA VAL A 132 -8.87 -18.67 -7.37
C VAL A 132 -10.39 -18.50 -7.33
N THR A 133 -11.02 -18.73 -6.18
CA THR A 133 -12.47 -18.50 -6.04
C THR A 133 -12.83 -17.04 -6.30
N ALA A 134 -12.05 -16.10 -5.75
CA ALA A 134 -12.26 -14.67 -5.95
C ALA A 134 -12.05 -14.24 -7.41
N TYR A 135 -11.14 -14.89 -8.14
CA TYR A 135 -10.94 -14.67 -9.57
C TYR A 135 -12.08 -15.23 -10.43
N MET A 136 -12.58 -16.42 -10.10
CA MET A 136 -13.62 -17.09 -10.89
C MET A 136 -15.02 -16.50 -10.66
N PHE A 137 -15.32 -16.12 -9.42
CA PHE A 137 -16.68 -15.79 -9.00
C PHE A 137 -16.83 -14.37 -8.42
N GLY A 138 -15.72 -13.64 -8.29
CA GLY A 138 -15.70 -12.27 -7.78
C GLY A 138 -15.03 -11.29 -8.74
N GLU A 139 -14.91 -10.04 -8.32
CA GLU A 139 -14.29 -8.97 -9.12
C GLU A 139 -12.74 -8.95 -9.02
N PHE A 140 -12.11 -10.11 -8.79
CA PHE A 140 -10.66 -10.16 -8.59
C PHE A 140 -9.89 -10.12 -9.92
N ARG A 141 -8.88 -9.25 -10.00
CA ARG A 141 -8.14 -9.01 -11.25
C ARG A 141 -7.04 -10.06 -11.47
N TRP A 142 -6.92 -10.57 -12.70
CA TRP A 142 -5.94 -11.59 -13.07
C TRP A 142 -4.48 -11.19 -12.75
N TRP A 143 -4.13 -9.91 -12.89
CA TRP A 143 -2.78 -9.43 -12.61
C TRP A 143 -2.43 -9.55 -11.12
N ALA A 144 -3.41 -9.35 -10.23
CA ALA A 144 -3.22 -9.48 -8.79
C ALA A 144 -3.09 -10.97 -8.39
N LEU A 145 -3.87 -11.84 -9.04
CA LEU A 145 -3.73 -13.28 -8.92
C LEU A 145 -2.31 -13.73 -9.31
N ALA A 146 -1.81 -13.26 -10.47
CA ALA A 146 -0.46 -13.56 -10.93
C ALA A 146 0.61 -13.10 -9.92
N ILE A 147 0.45 -11.92 -9.31
CA ILE A 147 1.36 -11.43 -8.26
C ILE A 147 1.36 -12.36 -7.04
N ILE A 148 0.20 -12.81 -6.57
CA ILE A 148 0.11 -13.74 -5.43
C ILE A 148 0.89 -15.02 -5.75
N PHE A 149 0.63 -15.63 -6.90
CA PHE A 149 1.29 -16.88 -7.30
C PHE A 149 2.79 -16.72 -7.51
N ALA A 150 3.20 -15.71 -8.28
CA ALA A 150 4.60 -15.42 -8.52
C ALA A 150 5.35 -15.22 -7.19
N ARG A 151 4.75 -14.48 -6.27
CA ARG A 151 5.30 -14.30 -4.93
C ARG A 151 5.41 -15.60 -4.16
N GLU A 152 4.39 -16.46 -4.16
CA GLU A 152 4.45 -17.72 -3.40
C GLU A 152 5.60 -18.61 -3.89
N ILE A 153 5.83 -18.66 -5.21
CA ILE A 153 6.98 -19.35 -5.81
C ILE A 153 8.30 -18.69 -5.39
N ILE A 154 8.43 -17.36 -5.55
CA ILE A 154 9.65 -16.62 -5.19
C ILE A 154 10.00 -16.84 -3.71
N SER A 155 9.01 -16.71 -2.82
CA SER A 155 9.20 -16.88 -1.37
C SER A 155 9.58 -18.32 -0.99
N MET A 156 9.12 -19.31 -1.76
CA MET A 156 9.49 -20.72 -1.57
C MET A 156 10.94 -20.95 -2.01
N LEU A 157 11.32 -20.48 -3.20
CA LEU A 157 12.68 -20.57 -3.71
C LEU A 157 13.70 -19.89 -2.80
N GLN A 158 13.36 -18.70 -2.28
CA GLN A 158 14.22 -17.97 -1.34
C GLN A 158 14.36 -18.71 -0.01
N ARG A 159 13.28 -19.24 0.57
CA ARG A 159 13.34 -20.03 1.81
C ARG A 159 14.14 -21.32 1.64
N MET A 160 14.01 -21.99 0.51
CA MET A 160 14.84 -23.16 0.18
C MET A 160 16.32 -22.79 0.10
N ARG A 161 16.67 -21.66 -0.52
CA ARG A 161 18.06 -21.17 -0.59
C ARG A 161 18.62 -20.81 0.79
N LEU A 162 17.84 -20.21 1.67
CA LEU A 162 18.25 -19.86 3.04
C LEU A 162 18.48 -21.11 3.90
N ARG A 163 17.57 -22.10 3.83
CA ARG A 163 17.74 -23.39 4.54
C ARG A 163 18.99 -24.15 4.09
N ARG A 164 19.31 -24.14 2.79
CA ARG A 164 20.56 -24.74 2.28
C ARG A 164 21.83 -24.07 2.83
N LYS A 165 21.74 -22.83 3.29
CA LYS A 165 22.83 -22.08 3.91
C LYS A 165 22.85 -22.18 5.45
N GLY A 166 21.96 -22.98 6.05
CA GLY A 166 21.85 -23.11 7.50
C GLY A 166 21.27 -21.89 8.21
N GLU A 167 20.65 -20.96 7.48
CA GLU A 167 20.10 -19.71 8.02
C GLU A 167 18.62 -19.86 8.36
N ASP A 168 18.19 -19.21 9.45
CA ASP A 168 16.81 -19.26 9.91
C ASP A 168 15.88 -18.54 8.90
N ALA A 169 14.91 -19.28 8.40
CA ALA A 169 13.90 -18.85 7.45
C ALA A 169 12.57 -18.46 8.15
N SER A 170 12.62 -18.17 9.45
CA SER A 170 11.46 -17.89 10.29
C SER A 170 10.62 -16.71 9.79
N ALA A 171 9.31 -16.81 10.03
CA ALA A 171 8.31 -15.88 9.53
C ALA A 171 8.50 -14.47 10.11
N ARG A 172 8.85 -13.52 9.26
CA ARG A 172 9.01 -12.11 9.63
C ARG A 172 7.65 -11.41 9.72
N TRP A 173 7.58 -10.36 10.53
CA TRP A 173 6.34 -9.61 10.84
C TRP A 173 5.55 -9.15 9.60
N LEU A 174 6.25 -8.74 8.53
CA LEU A 174 5.64 -8.36 7.24
C LEU A 174 4.85 -9.50 6.58
N GLY A 175 5.24 -10.76 6.80
CA GLY A 175 4.48 -11.92 6.32
C GLY A 175 3.11 -12.02 6.97
N LYS A 176 3.00 -11.73 8.27
CA LYS A 176 1.72 -11.78 9.00
C LYS A 176 0.76 -10.67 8.58
N ILE A 177 1.27 -9.46 8.37
CA ILE A 177 0.47 -8.34 7.86
C ILE A 177 -0.09 -8.66 6.49
N LYS A 178 0.78 -9.17 5.59
CA LYS A 178 0.35 -9.63 4.27
C LYS A 178 -0.82 -10.61 4.39
N THR A 179 -0.67 -11.68 5.19
CA THR A 179 -1.73 -12.69 5.32
C THR A 179 -3.05 -12.08 5.80
N GLY A 180 -3.00 -11.20 6.81
CA GLY A 180 -4.19 -10.50 7.31
C GLY A 180 -4.87 -9.62 6.26
N VAL A 181 -4.09 -8.79 5.55
CA VAL A 181 -4.60 -7.95 4.45
C VAL A 181 -5.19 -8.81 3.33
N GLN A 182 -4.46 -9.84 2.93
CA GLN A 182 -4.84 -10.71 1.82
C GLN A 182 -6.14 -11.48 2.11
N PHE A 183 -6.26 -12.11 3.28
CA PHE A 183 -7.48 -12.82 3.65
C PHE A 183 -8.67 -11.87 3.77
N THR A 184 -8.47 -10.69 4.35
CA THR A 184 -9.54 -9.70 4.49
C THR A 184 -10.06 -9.23 3.13
N VAL A 185 -9.16 -8.84 2.22
CA VAL A 185 -9.54 -8.36 0.89
C VAL A 185 -10.20 -9.47 0.07
N LEU A 186 -9.63 -10.68 0.06
CA LEU A 186 -10.22 -11.81 -0.68
C LEU A 186 -11.60 -12.18 -0.13
N TYR A 187 -11.79 -12.14 1.19
CA TYR A 187 -13.08 -12.39 1.80
C TYR A 187 -14.11 -11.33 1.40
N ILE A 188 -13.78 -10.04 1.49
CA ILE A 188 -14.68 -8.96 1.06
C ILE A 188 -15.07 -9.11 -0.42
N ILE A 189 -14.14 -9.50 -1.29
CA ILE A 189 -14.44 -9.75 -2.71
C ILE A 189 -15.42 -10.90 -2.89
N LEU A 190 -15.28 -11.98 -2.10
CA LEU A 190 -16.19 -13.12 -2.16
C LEU A 190 -17.57 -12.81 -1.59
N LEU A 191 -17.67 -11.98 -0.54
CA LEU A 191 -18.96 -11.51 0.01
C LEU A 191 -19.78 -10.69 -1.00
N ARG A 192 -19.12 -10.14 -2.02
CA ARG A 192 -19.78 -9.38 -3.09
C ARG A 192 -20.33 -10.25 -4.22
N SER A 193 -19.91 -11.51 -4.28
CA SER A 193 -20.38 -12.43 -5.30
C SER A 193 -21.87 -12.71 -5.10
N ASP A 194 -22.64 -12.71 -6.19
CA ASP A 194 -24.06 -13.06 -6.17
C ASP A 194 -24.31 -14.58 -6.26
N VAL A 195 -23.24 -15.38 -6.23
CA VAL A 195 -23.32 -16.85 -6.32
C VAL A 195 -23.99 -17.46 -5.09
N LEU A 196 -23.75 -16.90 -3.89
CA LEU A 196 -24.30 -17.42 -2.64
C LEU A 196 -25.40 -16.50 -2.09
N PRO A 197 -26.46 -17.08 -1.48
CA PRO A 197 -27.47 -16.29 -0.80
C PRO A 197 -26.90 -15.63 0.46
N GLU A 198 -27.47 -14.48 0.82
CA GLU A 198 -27.06 -13.71 2.00
C GLU A 198 -27.48 -14.40 3.29
N THR A 199 -26.51 -14.64 4.17
CA THR A 199 -26.67 -15.35 5.44
C THR A 199 -26.04 -14.66 6.64
N VAL A 200 -25.22 -13.61 6.45
CA VAL A 200 -24.59 -12.85 7.54
C VAL A 200 -24.72 -11.34 7.35
N LEU A 201 -24.70 -10.61 8.47
CA LEU A 201 -24.93 -9.16 8.53
C LEU A 201 -24.02 -8.32 7.62
N PHE A 202 -22.79 -8.76 7.35
CA PHE A 202 -21.81 -7.97 6.62
C PHE A 202 -21.91 -8.08 5.09
N GLU A 203 -22.67 -9.03 4.56
CA GLU A 203 -22.82 -9.23 3.11
C GLU A 203 -23.48 -8.03 2.40
N PRO A 204 -24.63 -7.50 2.87
CA PRO A 204 -25.21 -6.29 2.28
C PRO A 204 -24.24 -5.11 2.28
N ILE A 205 -23.46 -4.98 3.37
CA ILE A 205 -22.43 -3.93 3.50
C ILE A 205 -21.34 -4.13 2.45
N ALA A 206 -20.82 -5.35 2.30
CA ALA A 206 -19.79 -5.67 1.31
C ALA A 206 -20.27 -5.45 -0.13
N LYS A 207 -21.50 -5.87 -0.46
CA LYS A 207 -22.14 -5.65 -1.76
C LYS A 207 -22.36 -4.17 -2.06
N SER A 208 -22.67 -3.35 -1.05
CA SER A 208 -22.83 -1.90 -1.20
C SER A 208 -21.52 -1.14 -1.48
N LEU A 209 -20.36 -1.77 -1.30
CA LEU A 209 -19.07 -1.09 -1.51
C LEU A 209 -18.86 -0.68 -2.98
N PRO A 210 -18.10 0.40 -3.25
CA PRO A 210 -17.73 0.78 -4.61
C PRO A 210 -16.84 -0.27 -5.26
N GLY A 211 -17.00 -0.53 -6.57
CA GLY A 211 -16.03 -1.31 -7.34
C GLY A 211 -14.61 -0.71 -7.27
N ASN A 212 -14.50 0.63 -7.20
CA ASN A 212 -13.23 1.32 -6.98
C ASN A 212 -12.59 1.01 -5.62
N PHE A 213 -13.39 0.87 -4.55
CA PHE A 213 -12.89 0.49 -3.23
C PHE A 213 -12.34 -0.94 -3.23
N ILE A 214 -12.97 -1.83 -4.01
CA ILE A 214 -12.44 -3.18 -4.22
C ILE A 214 -11.13 -3.15 -4.98
N LEU A 215 -11.02 -2.31 -6.02
CA LEU A 215 -9.75 -2.12 -6.73
C LEU A 215 -8.64 -1.61 -5.78
N TRP A 216 -8.94 -0.66 -4.89
CA TRP A 216 -8.03 -0.21 -3.85
C TRP A 216 -7.60 -1.34 -2.90
N GLY A 217 -8.57 -2.18 -2.48
CA GLY A 217 -8.28 -3.39 -1.71
C GLY A 217 -7.34 -4.34 -2.45
N ILE A 218 -7.58 -4.57 -3.74
CA ILE A 218 -6.74 -5.43 -4.60
C ILE A 218 -5.33 -4.84 -4.73
N ILE A 219 -5.19 -3.53 -4.92
CA ILE A 219 -3.90 -2.83 -4.96
C ILE A 219 -3.17 -2.97 -3.62
N LEU A 220 -3.86 -2.76 -2.50
CA LEU A 220 -3.30 -2.92 -1.15
C LEU A 220 -2.84 -4.37 -0.89
N LEU A 221 -3.64 -5.35 -1.32
CA LEU A 221 -3.28 -6.77 -1.27
C LEU A 221 -2.02 -7.03 -2.10
N ALA A 222 -1.99 -6.59 -3.36
CA ALA A 222 -0.86 -6.78 -4.24
C ALA A 222 0.40 -6.13 -3.67
N PHE A 223 0.28 -4.92 -3.12
CA PHE A 223 1.37 -4.22 -2.47
C PHE A 223 1.91 -4.97 -1.26
N SER A 224 1.05 -5.33 -0.32
CA SER A 224 1.47 -6.09 0.88
C SER A 224 2.11 -7.42 0.48
N THR A 225 1.66 -8.03 -0.62
CA THR A 225 2.23 -9.26 -1.17
C THR A 225 3.63 -9.02 -1.73
N ILE A 226 3.84 -7.96 -2.49
CA ILE A 226 5.17 -7.59 -3.02
C ILE A 226 6.13 -7.25 -1.87
N ILE A 227 5.72 -6.40 -0.92
CA ILE A 227 6.58 -6.03 0.23
C ILE A 227 7.00 -7.27 1.02
N SER A 228 6.10 -8.23 1.20
CA SER A 228 6.40 -9.43 1.99
C SER A 228 7.54 -10.29 1.42
N VAL A 229 7.98 -10.06 0.18
CA VAL A 229 9.13 -10.75 -0.43
C VAL A 229 10.45 -10.14 0.00
N PHE A 230 10.47 -8.83 0.24
CA PHE A 230 11.68 -8.09 0.62
C PHE A 230 12.46 -8.74 1.77
N PRO A 231 11.81 -9.24 2.84
CA PRO A 231 12.56 -9.85 3.94
C PRO A 231 13.32 -11.12 3.57
N TYR A 232 12.97 -11.78 2.46
CA TYR A 232 13.60 -13.01 1.98
C TYR A 232 14.68 -12.75 0.91
N PHE A 233 14.78 -11.53 0.38
CA PHE A 233 15.88 -11.16 -0.49
C PHE A 233 17.17 -11.03 0.34
N LYS A 234 17.98 -12.11 0.32
CA LYS A 234 19.37 -12.06 0.79
C LYS A 234 20.20 -11.06 -0.01
N SER A 235 19.75 -10.50 -1.14
CA SER A 235 20.52 -9.44 -1.81
C SER A 235 20.74 -8.21 -0.94
N PHE A 236 20.01 -8.04 0.16
CA PHE A 236 20.36 -7.06 1.20
C PHE A 236 21.44 -7.55 2.16
N SER A 237 21.53 -8.84 2.44
CA SER A 237 22.60 -9.47 3.24
C SER A 237 23.85 -9.80 2.41
N TYR A 238 23.73 -9.94 1.08
CA TYR A 238 24.84 -10.07 0.14
C TYR A 238 25.34 -8.69 -0.32
N VAL A 239 24.44 -7.70 -0.39
CA VAL A 239 24.85 -6.30 -0.21
C VAL A 239 25.57 -6.22 1.12
N ASN A 240 25.05 -6.67 2.27
CA ASN A 240 25.80 -6.61 3.55
C ASN A 240 27.21 -7.26 3.52
N ASP A 241 27.41 -8.39 2.81
CA ASP A 241 28.75 -9.00 2.65
C ASP A 241 29.66 -8.30 1.60
N TYR A 242 29.12 -7.68 0.54
CA TYR A 242 29.89 -6.83 -0.39
C TYR A 242 30.03 -5.37 0.11
N THR A 243 29.14 -4.89 0.97
CA THR A 243 29.02 -3.51 1.48
C THR A 243 29.59 -3.31 2.87
N LYS A 244 29.97 -4.38 3.58
CA LYS A 244 31.00 -4.29 4.62
C LYS A 244 32.26 -3.57 4.15
N SER A 245 32.49 -3.47 2.84
CA SER A 245 33.60 -2.71 2.25
C SER A 245 33.29 -1.27 1.81
N GLN A 246 32.03 -0.83 1.70
CA GLN A 246 31.73 0.48 1.07
C GLN A 246 30.61 1.34 1.70
N PHE A 247 29.72 0.81 2.54
CA PHE A 247 28.58 1.59 3.06
C PHE A 247 28.47 1.50 4.59
N LYS A 248 28.25 2.64 5.26
CA LYS A 248 28.00 2.73 6.70
C LYS A 248 26.56 2.28 6.99
N GLU A 249 26.40 1.09 7.55
CA GLU A 249 25.11 0.66 8.13
C GLU A 249 24.91 1.23 9.54
N SER A 250 23.65 1.52 9.89
CA SER A 250 23.27 1.96 11.24
C SER A 250 23.39 0.80 12.23
N GLU A 251 23.90 1.05 13.44
CA GLU A 251 23.97 0.06 14.54
C GLU A 251 22.61 -0.41 15.07
N ARG A 252 21.50 0.23 14.64
CA ARG A 252 20.14 -0.12 15.07
C ARG A 252 19.68 -1.47 14.50
N PRO A 253 18.79 -2.18 15.21
CA PRO A 253 18.15 -3.39 14.70
C PRO A 253 17.48 -3.18 13.34
N TRP A 254 17.57 -4.19 12.47
CA TRP A 254 17.09 -4.14 11.07
C TRP A 254 15.65 -3.65 10.90
N TYR A 255 14.75 -3.97 11.85
CA TYR A 255 13.35 -3.56 11.79
C TYR A 255 13.16 -2.06 12.01
N ILE A 256 14.04 -1.39 12.75
CA ILE A 256 14.01 0.08 12.96
C ILE A 256 14.48 0.78 11.69
N VAL A 257 15.54 0.28 11.07
CA VAL A 257 16.06 0.77 9.77
C VAL A 257 15.01 0.60 8.65
N MET A 258 14.13 -0.39 8.77
CA MET A 258 13.11 -0.65 7.77
C MET A 258 11.93 0.33 7.81
N ILE A 259 11.64 0.99 8.94
CA ILE A 259 10.47 1.87 9.06
C ILE A 259 10.54 3.05 8.07
N PRO A 260 11.65 3.81 7.98
CA PRO A 260 11.80 4.85 6.95
C PRO A 260 11.71 4.29 5.53
N ASN A 261 12.37 3.16 5.25
CA ASN A 261 12.36 2.55 3.93
C ASN A 261 10.96 2.12 3.47
N LEU A 262 10.04 1.81 4.40
CA LEU A 262 8.63 1.53 4.06
C LEU A 262 7.91 2.79 3.54
N PHE A 263 8.24 3.97 4.05
CA PHE A 263 7.71 5.24 3.53
C PHE A 263 8.28 5.54 2.14
N THR A 264 9.57 5.31 1.91
CA THR A 264 10.22 5.43 0.59
C THR A 264 9.59 4.47 -0.44
N ILE A 265 9.30 3.23 -0.05
CA ILE A 265 8.55 2.28 -0.90
C ILE A 265 7.09 2.76 -1.12
N GLY A 266 6.48 3.38 -0.11
CA GLY A 266 5.16 4.01 -0.21
C GLY A 266 5.13 5.16 -1.23
N ASN A 267 6.18 6.00 -1.29
CA ASN A 267 6.38 7.02 -2.32
C ASN A 267 6.34 6.38 -3.72
N TYR A 268 7.19 5.38 -3.96
CA TYR A 268 7.26 4.68 -5.25
C TYR A 268 5.90 4.11 -5.70
N LEU A 269 5.19 3.46 -4.77
CA LEU A 269 3.85 2.97 -5.03
C LEU A 269 2.88 4.04 -5.48
N CYS A 270 2.84 5.15 -4.74
CA CYS A 270 1.93 6.24 -5.04
C CYS A 270 2.20 6.78 -6.45
N GLY A 271 3.47 6.84 -6.87
CA GLY A 271 3.87 7.16 -8.25
C GLY A 271 3.33 6.16 -9.29
N VAL A 272 3.50 4.85 -9.06
CA VAL A 272 2.97 3.81 -9.96
C VAL A 272 1.44 3.86 -10.06
N THR A 273 0.78 4.07 -8.92
CA THR A 273 -0.68 4.24 -8.86
C THR A 273 -1.14 5.50 -9.61
N ALA A 274 -0.41 6.61 -9.51
CA ALA A 274 -0.71 7.82 -10.28
C ALA A 274 -0.67 7.56 -11.80
N VAL A 275 0.32 6.79 -12.28
CA VAL A 275 0.42 6.37 -13.69
C VAL A 275 -0.73 5.46 -14.09
N PHE A 276 -1.12 4.51 -13.24
CA PHE A 276 -2.25 3.64 -13.50
C PHE A 276 -3.55 4.43 -13.76
N PHE A 277 -3.85 5.43 -12.92
CA PHE A 277 -5.02 6.30 -13.11
C PHE A 277 -4.91 7.25 -14.30
N ALA A 278 -3.69 7.53 -14.78
CA ALA A 278 -3.47 8.32 -15.98
C ALA A 278 -3.75 7.54 -17.28
N MET A 279 -3.80 6.20 -17.23
CA MET A 279 -4.01 5.40 -18.43
C MET A 279 -5.40 5.63 -19.03
N PRO A 280 -5.53 5.84 -20.37
CA PRO A 280 -6.81 6.12 -21.02
C PRO A 280 -7.86 5.03 -20.84
N VAL A 281 -7.43 3.77 -20.69
CA VAL A 281 -8.29 2.59 -20.49
C VAL A 281 -9.03 2.65 -19.15
N ILE A 282 -8.53 3.41 -18.18
CA ILE A 282 -9.16 3.55 -16.87
C ILE A 282 -10.12 4.74 -16.90
N GLU A 283 -11.42 4.45 -16.81
CA GLU A 283 -12.48 5.46 -16.74
C GLU A 283 -12.53 6.08 -15.34
N VAL A 284 -11.97 7.28 -15.21
CA VAL A 284 -11.97 8.06 -13.96
C VAL A 284 -12.39 9.49 -14.25
N ALA A 285 -13.38 9.97 -13.49
CA ALA A 285 -13.78 11.36 -13.51
C ALA A 285 -12.64 12.24 -12.95
N TYR A 286 -12.37 13.37 -13.60
CA TYR A 286 -11.36 14.35 -13.16
C TYR A 286 -9.94 13.76 -13.08
N ARG A 287 -9.54 12.98 -14.10
CA ARG A 287 -8.24 12.28 -14.17
C ARG A 287 -7.02 13.10 -13.72
N PRO A 288 -6.79 14.36 -14.17
CA PRO A 288 -5.64 15.15 -13.72
C PRO A 288 -5.56 15.33 -12.19
N PHE A 289 -6.71 15.47 -11.53
CA PHE A 289 -6.79 15.63 -10.08
C PHE A 289 -6.46 14.33 -9.34
N VAL A 290 -6.93 13.20 -9.86
CA VAL A 290 -6.63 11.89 -9.26
C VAL A 290 -5.14 11.60 -9.35
N CYS A 291 -4.51 11.89 -10.49
CA CYS A 291 -3.06 11.79 -10.64
C CYS A 291 -2.31 12.74 -9.70
N LEU A 292 -2.74 14.01 -9.60
CA LEU A 292 -2.17 14.99 -8.68
C LEU A 292 -2.24 14.53 -7.22
N PHE A 293 -3.38 13.95 -6.80
CA PHE A 293 -3.54 13.41 -5.46
C PHE A 293 -2.50 12.34 -5.15
N TRP A 294 -2.32 11.36 -6.04
CA TRP A 294 -1.37 10.28 -5.82
C TRP A 294 0.07 10.77 -5.79
N VAL A 295 0.41 11.77 -6.59
CA VAL A 295 1.74 12.41 -6.52
C VAL A 295 1.91 13.24 -5.24
N LEU A 296 0.86 13.91 -4.74
CA LEU A 296 0.88 14.57 -3.42
C LEU A 296 1.03 13.56 -2.28
N ALA A 297 0.37 12.40 -2.36
CA ALA A 297 0.54 11.32 -1.40
C ALA A 297 1.97 10.77 -1.44
N ALA A 298 2.56 10.62 -2.64
CA ALA A 298 3.95 10.24 -2.80
C ALA A 298 4.90 11.25 -2.15
N ALA A 299 4.68 12.55 -2.38
CA ALA A 299 5.43 13.65 -1.76
C ALA A 299 5.28 13.70 -0.24
N ALA A 300 4.12 13.31 0.29
CA ALA A 300 3.93 13.19 1.73
C ALA A 300 4.74 12.01 2.30
N CYS A 301 4.76 10.85 1.63
CA CYS A 301 5.58 9.71 2.05
C CYS A 301 7.08 10.05 2.06
N ASP A 302 7.56 10.71 1.00
CA ASP A 302 8.93 11.23 0.87
C ASP A 302 9.28 12.21 2.00
N ALA A 303 8.39 13.16 2.29
CA ALA A 303 8.57 14.11 3.37
C ALA A 303 8.73 13.45 4.76
N PHE A 304 8.21 12.24 4.97
CA PHE A 304 8.28 11.52 6.24
C PHE A 304 9.51 10.64 6.42
N ASP A 305 10.11 10.08 5.36
CA ASP A 305 11.16 9.07 5.51
C ASP A 305 12.46 9.63 6.12
N GLY A 306 12.90 10.81 5.68
CA GLY A 306 14.12 11.46 6.16
C GLY A 306 14.03 11.90 7.63
N PRO A 307 13.00 12.66 8.05
CA PRO A 307 12.79 12.99 9.46
C PRO A 307 12.63 11.76 10.35
N LEU A 308 11.99 10.71 9.86
CA LEU A 308 11.80 9.47 10.61
C LEU A 308 13.12 8.72 10.79
N ALA A 309 13.95 8.62 9.75
CA ALA A 309 15.29 8.05 9.83
C ALA A 309 16.19 8.81 10.83
N ARG A 310 16.11 10.15 10.84
CA ARG A 310 16.81 11.00 11.82
C ARG A 310 16.33 10.76 13.24
N LYS A 311 15.01 10.77 13.47
CA LYS A 311 14.41 10.58 14.80
C LYS A 311 14.73 9.20 15.38
N LEU A 312 14.80 8.18 14.53
CA LEU A 312 15.13 6.81 14.92
C LEU A 312 16.64 6.53 14.98
N ASN A 313 17.49 7.50 14.61
CA ASN A 313 18.94 7.32 14.45
C ASN A 313 19.27 6.07 13.62
N SER A 314 18.55 5.87 12.52
CA SER A 314 18.58 4.65 11.70
C SER A 314 18.99 4.92 10.25
N HIS A 315 19.94 5.84 10.05
CA HIS A 315 20.46 6.17 8.73
C HIS A 315 21.19 4.99 8.11
N SER A 316 20.91 4.71 6.84
CA SER A 316 21.62 3.70 6.06
C SER A 316 21.89 4.25 4.66
N ASP A 317 23.08 3.96 4.12
CA ASP A 317 23.40 4.40 2.76
C ASP A 317 22.54 3.69 1.70
N PHE A 318 22.11 2.46 1.98
CA PHE A 318 21.09 1.80 1.15
C PHE A 318 19.79 2.62 1.15
N GLY A 319 19.30 3.06 2.32
CA GLY A 319 18.10 3.87 2.41
C GLY A 319 18.22 5.17 1.62
N ALA A 320 19.38 5.82 1.69
CA ALA A 320 19.66 7.02 0.89
C ALA A 320 19.71 6.73 -0.63
N CYS A 321 20.25 5.59 -1.04
CA CYS A 321 20.25 5.16 -2.44
C CYS A 321 18.83 4.84 -2.93
N LEU A 322 18.06 4.11 -2.12
CA LEU A 322 16.66 3.79 -2.39
C LEU A 322 15.85 5.07 -2.56
N ASP A 323 15.97 6.00 -1.63
CA ASP A 323 15.34 7.33 -1.62
C ASP A 323 15.59 8.08 -2.95
N SER A 324 16.86 8.24 -3.32
CA SER A 324 17.23 8.92 -4.58
C SER A 324 16.67 8.23 -5.84
N SER A 325 16.59 6.90 -5.84
CA SER A 325 16.07 6.11 -6.96
C SER A 325 14.54 6.18 -7.05
N THR A 326 13.86 6.15 -5.90
CA THR A 326 12.40 6.30 -5.83
C THR A 326 11.98 7.71 -6.20
N ASP A 327 12.76 8.72 -5.81
CA ASP A 327 12.53 10.13 -6.19
C ASP A 327 12.55 10.33 -7.71
N LEU A 328 13.57 9.77 -8.37
CA LEU A 328 13.67 9.83 -9.82
C LEU A 328 12.52 9.07 -10.49
N SER A 329 12.14 7.92 -9.93
CA SER A 329 11.08 7.07 -10.49
C SER A 329 9.70 7.72 -10.34
N THR A 330 9.36 8.28 -9.18
CA THR A 330 8.05 8.88 -8.90
C THR A 330 7.93 10.30 -9.45
N PHE A 331 8.80 11.22 -9.01
CA PHE A 331 8.69 12.64 -9.36
C PHE A 331 9.29 12.96 -10.74
N GLY A 332 10.18 12.10 -11.24
CA GLY A 332 10.69 12.16 -12.60
C GLY A 332 9.83 11.35 -13.57
N LEU A 333 10.04 10.03 -13.60
CA LEU A 333 9.53 9.16 -14.66
C LEU A 333 8.01 9.03 -14.66
N ALA A 334 7.40 8.70 -13.52
CA ALA A 334 5.95 8.55 -13.41
C ALA A 334 5.24 9.87 -13.76
N THR A 335 5.75 11.00 -13.28
CA THR A 335 5.21 12.33 -13.62
C THR A 335 5.35 12.64 -15.11
N ALA A 336 6.48 12.31 -15.74
CA ALA A 336 6.67 12.48 -17.19
C ALA A 336 5.68 11.63 -18.01
N ILE A 337 5.43 10.39 -17.59
CA ILE A 337 4.42 9.52 -18.23
C ILE A 337 3.02 10.14 -18.11
N ILE A 338 2.65 10.65 -16.94
CA ILE A 338 1.36 11.32 -16.73
C ILE A 338 1.23 12.56 -17.62
N ILE A 339 2.30 13.38 -17.73
CA ILE A 339 2.35 14.53 -18.64
C ILE A 339 2.07 14.09 -20.07
N PHE A 340 2.78 13.07 -20.56
CA PHE A 340 2.60 12.55 -21.92
C PHE A 340 1.16 12.06 -22.18
N LEU A 341 0.62 11.24 -21.27
CA LEU A 341 -0.72 10.68 -21.41
C LEU A 341 -1.81 11.76 -21.40
N ASN A 342 -1.70 12.74 -20.50
CA ASN A 342 -2.67 13.84 -20.44
C ASN A 342 -2.56 14.78 -21.65
N PHE A 343 -1.35 15.14 -22.11
CA PHE A 343 -1.20 15.94 -23.33
C PHE A 343 -1.79 15.26 -24.56
N SER A 344 -1.59 13.95 -24.68
CA SER A 344 -2.11 13.16 -25.80
C SER A 344 -3.64 13.05 -25.77
N ALA A 345 -4.26 13.24 -24.59
CA ALA A 345 -5.71 13.20 -24.42
C ALA A 345 -6.41 14.56 -24.60
N ILE A 346 -5.67 15.69 -24.60
CA ILE A 346 -6.25 17.02 -24.79
C ILE A 346 -6.74 17.19 -26.23
N LYS A 347 -7.87 17.88 -26.42
CA LYS A 347 -8.44 18.15 -27.74
C LYS A 347 -7.50 19.07 -28.54
N GLY A 348 -6.97 18.54 -29.66
CA GLY A 348 -5.93 19.21 -30.46
C GLY A 348 -4.49 18.92 -30.01
N GLY A 349 -4.31 18.05 -29.01
CA GLY A 349 -3.00 17.57 -28.57
C GLY A 349 -2.31 16.71 -29.62
N SER A 350 -0.98 16.84 -29.68
CA SER A 350 -0.13 15.98 -30.51
C SER A 350 0.70 15.08 -29.61
N SER A 351 0.68 13.78 -29.85
CA SER A 351 1.51 12.81 -29.11
C SER A 351 2.99 13.14 -29.19
N TYR A 352 3.43 13.74 -30.31
CA TYR A 352 4.81 14.20 -30.51
C TYR A 352 5.16 15.36 -29.56
N LEU A 353 4.28 16.34 -29.43
CA LEU A 353 4.49 17.45 -28.49
C LEU A 353 4.46 16.97 -27.04
N GLY A 354 3.52 16.07 -26.71
CA GLY A 354 3.42 15.48 -25.37
C GLY A 354 4.68 14.73 -24.95
N ILE A 355 5.27 13.92 -25.85
CA ILE A 355 6.49 13.18 -25.53
C ILE A 355 7.70 14.11 -25.42
N THR A 356 7.79 15.15 -26.26
CA THR A 356 8.88 16.14 -26.18
C THR A 356 8.87 16.86 -24.84
N ILE A 357 7.71 17.34 -24.38
CA ILE A 357 7.59 18.04 -23.09
C ILE A 357 7.85 17.09 -21.91
N ALA A 358 7.33 15.86 -21.98
CA ALA A 358 7.57 14.85 -20.95
C ALA A 358 9.06 14.51 -20.81
N LEU A 359 9.77 14.31 -21.92
CA LEU A 359 11.20 14.05 -21.92
C LEU A 359 12.00 15.25 -21.42
N PHE A 360 11.62 16.47 -21.84
CA PHE A 360 12.23 17.70 -21.34
C PHE A 360 12.09 17.80 -19.82
N TYR A 361 10.89 17.58 -19.29
CA TYR A 361 10.65 17.56 -17.85
C TYR A 361 11.51 16.51 -17.14
N PHE A 362 11.55 15.27 -17.66
CA PHE A 362 12.32 14.18 -17.07
C PHE A 362 13.82 14.49 -16.99
N ILE A 363 14.40 15.04 -18.06
CA ILE A 363 15.82 15.43 -18.11
C ILE A 363 16.14 16.45 -17.00
N TYR A 364 15.29 17.46 -16.82
CA TYR A 364 15.53 18.50 -15.80
C TYR A 364 15.41 17.97 -14.36
N VAL A 365 14.47 17.06 -14.10
CA VAL A 365 14.40 16.34 -12.81
C VAL A 365 15.66 15.52 -12.58
N HIS A 366 16.12 14.80 -13.60
CA HIS A 366 17.32 13.97 -13.51
C HIS A 366 18.58 14.81 -13.23
N LEU A 367 18.76 15.93 -13.95
CA LEU A 367 19.86 16.88 -13.74
C LEU A 367 19.83 17.50 -12.33
N ARG A 368 18.63 17.85 -11.84
CA ARG A 368 18.45 18.36 -10.47
C ARG A 368 18.89 17.34 -9.43
N LEU A 369 18.41 16.09 -9.53
CA LEU A 369 18.74 15.02 -8.60
C LEU A 369 20.24 14.68 -8.66
N ALA A 370 20.83 14.62 -9.86
CA ALA A 370 22.26 14.40 -10.04
C ALA A 370 23.10 15.50 -9.35
N ARG A 371 22.73 16.77 -9.53
CA ARG A 371 23.39 17.91 -8.86
C ARG A 371 23.28 17.82 -7.33
N PHE A 372 22.11 17.43 -6.83
CA PHE A 372 21.87 17.26 -5.40
C PHE A 372 22.76 16.16 -4.80
N THR A 373 22.85 15.00 -5.46
CA THR A 373 23.70 13.88 -5.03
C THR A 373 25.18 14.24 -4.99
N VAL A 374 25.70 14.96 -6.00
CA VAL A 374 27.11 15.40 -6.03
C VAL A 374 27.42 16.36 -4.89
N ARG A 375 26.50 17.29 -4.56
CA ARG A 375 26.72 18.25 -3.46
C ARG A 375 26.67 17.60 -2.08
N LEU A 376 25.79 16.61 -1.90
CA LEU A 376 25.75 15.79 -0.69
C LEU A 376 27.08 15.07 -0.42
N GLN A 377 27.84 14.71 -1.46
CA GLN A 377 29.15 14.08 -1.33
C GLN A 377 30.27 15.08 -0.97
N GLN A 378 30.13 16.36 -1.31
CA GLN A 378 31.17 17.38 -1.13
C GLN A 378 31.16 18.08 0.24
N HIS A 379 30.06 18.05 0.99
CA HIS A 379 29.98 18.66 2.32
C HIS A 379 30.20 17.62 3.43
N GLU A 380 31.33 17.73 4.15
CA GLU A 380 31.70 16.86 5.27
C GLU A 380 30.80 17.01 6.52
N ASP A 381 30.02 18.10 6.61
CA ASP A 381 29.26 18.44 7.81
C ASP A 381 27.75 18.14 7.66
N LYS A 382 27.37 16.85 7.79
CA LYS A 382 25.97 16.33 7.68
C LYS A 382 24.98 16.91 8.71
N SER A 383 25.44 17.79 9.62
CA SER A 383 24.71 18.30 10.77
C SER A 383 23.93 19.60 10.50
N LYS A 384 24.30 20.38 9.49
CA LYS A 384 23.65 21.67 9.18
C LYS A 384 22.49 21.49 8.19
N LYS A 385 21.31 21.96 8.62
CA LYS A 385 20.08 22.02 7.82
C LYS A 385 20.24 23.00 6.66
N GLN A 386 20.62 22.51 5.48
CA GLN A 386 20.79 23.37 4.29
C GLN A 386 19.46 23.52 3.53
N ASP A 387 19.22 24.74 3.05
CA ASP A 387 18.16 25.06 2.10
C ASP A 387 18.56 24.53 0.70
N PHE A 388 17.59 24.26 -0.17
CA PHE A 388 17.77 23.69 -1.50
C PHE A 388 18.08 24.79 -2.54
N GLU A 389 19.05 24.53 -3.43
CA GLU A 389 19.23 25.34 -4.63
C GLU A 389 18.45 24.71 -5.80
N GLY A 390 17.42 25.40 -6.28
CA GLY A 390 16.44 24.92 -7.26
C GLY A 390 15.23 24.25 -6.60
N MET A 391 14.08 24.29 -7.30
CA MET A 391 12.81 23.78 -6.77
C MET A 391 12.90 22.27 -6.46
N PRO A 392 12.38 21.80 -5.31
CA PRO A 392 12.35 20.36 -5.00
C PRO A 392 11.58 19.53 -6.02
N SER A 393 12.04 18.31 -6.34
CA SER A 393 11.36 17.44 -7.32
C SER A 393 9.94 17.05 -6.89
N PRO A 394 9.63 16.77 -5.60
CA PRO A 394 8.24 16.55 -5.20
C PRO A 394 7.36 17.77 -5.47
N ALA A 395 7.88 18.97 -5.18
CA ALA A 395 7.17 20.22 -5.43
C ALA A 395 7.00 20.50 -6.93
N GLY A 396 8.04 20.24 -7.73
CA GLY A 396 8.02 20.38 -9.19
C GLY A 396 7.03 19.44 -9.86
N ALA A 397 6.97 18.18 -9.42
CA ALA A 397 5.99 17.21 -9.89
C ALA A 397 4.55 17.64 -9.58
N CYS A 398 4.30 18.10 -8.35
CA CYS A 398 2.99 18.63 -7.96
C CYS A 398 2.62 19.86 -8.80
N ALA A 399 3.54 20.79 -9.00
CA ALA A 399 3.31 21.99 -9.81
C ALA A 399 3.02 21.67 -11.29
N ALA A 400 3.77 20.73 -11.87
CA ALA A 400 3.57 20.30 -13.25
C ALA A 400 2.19 19.65 -13.46
N LEU A 401 1.77 18.74 -12.56
CA LEU A 401 0.46 18.09 -12.67
C LEU A 401 -0.69 19.05 -12.34
N MET A 402 -0.46 20.00 -11.45
CA MET A 402 -1.44 21.03 -11.12
C MET A 402 -1.75 21.95 -12.31
N ALA A 403 -0.81 22.19 -13.21
CA ALA A 403 -1.06 22.97 -14.43
C ALA A 403 -2.21 22.38 -15.28
N PHE A 404 -2.32 21.05 -15.34
CA PHE A 404 -3.41 20.34 -16.04
C PHE A 404 -4.78 20.51 -15.36
N THR A 405 -4.85 21.07 -14.15
CA THR A 405 -6.12 21.30 -13.44
C THR A 405 -6.72 22.68 -13.74
N PHE A 406 -5.94 23.60 -14.31
CA PHE A 406 -6.35 24.99 -14.59
C PHE A 406 -6.33 25.34 -16.07
N PHE A 407 -5.42 24.74 -16.84
CA PHE A 407 -5.18 25.12 -18.22
C PHE A 407 -5.51 23.95 -19.16
N ASP A 408 -6.46 24.21 -20.08
CA ASP A 408 -6.75 23.31 -21.20
C ASP A 408 -5.97 23.73 -22.47
N ASN A 409 -5.39 24.93 -22.48
CA ASN A 409 -4.63 25.44 -23.61
C ASN A 409 -3.22 24.82 -23.65
N ILE A 410 -2.94 24.09 -24.73
CA ILE A 410 -1.70 23.34 -24.97
C ILE A 410 -0.46 24.24 -24.85
N PHE A 411 -0.50 25.47 -25.39
CA PHE A 411 0.65 26.37 -25.36
C PHE A 411 0.95 26.87 -23.94
N VAL A 412 -0.10 27.23 -23.19
CA VAL A 412 0.04 27.68 -21.79
C VAL A 412 0.56 26.54 -20.91
N LEU A 413 0.03 25.34 -21.11
CA LEU A 413 0.44 24.14 -20.39
C LEU A 413 1.89 23.77 -20.68
N SER A 414 2.30 23.86 -21.95
CA SER A 414 3.68 23.64 -22.38
C SER A 414 4.63 24.64 -21.73
N ALA A 415 4.28 25.93 -21.78
CA ALA A 415 5.06 26.99 -21.15
C ALA A 415 5.16 26.82 -19.63
N ALA A 416 4.07 26.43 -18.97
CA ALA A 416 4.04 26.19 -17.53
C ALA A 416 4.96 25.03 -17.12
N ILE A 417 4.93 23.91 -17.85
CA ILE A 417 5.77 22.74 -17.52
C ILE A 417 7.23 23.04 -17.81
N ILE A 418 7.55 23.71 -18.92
CA ILE A 418 8.91 24.16 -19.23
C ILE A 418 9.42 25.09 -18.12
N LEU A 419 8.61 26.06 -17.67
CA LEU A 419 8.95 26.96 -16.59
C LEU A 419 9.26 26.20 -15.29
N VAL A 420 8.40 25.24 -14.91
CA VAL A 420 8.63 24.39 -13.73
C VAL A 420 9.92 23.57 -13.86
N SER A 421 10.18 23.00 -15.04
CA SER A 421 11.44 22.28 -15.33
C SER A 421 12.66 23.17 -15.14
N LEU A 422 12.63 24.40 -15.67
CA LEU A 422 13.70 25.38 -15.52
C LEU A 422 13.88 25.81 -14.05
N LEU A 423 12.78 25.99 -13.30
CA LEU A 423 12.83 26.32 -11.87
C LEU A 423 13.50 25.22 -11.03
N MET A 424 13.30 23.94 -11.37
CA MET A 424 13.98 22.83 -10.69
C MET A 424 15.50 22.86 -10.87
N TYR A 425 15.99 23.25 -12.05
CA TYR A 425 17.43 23.36 -12.32
C TYR A 425 18.02 24.74 -11.97
N SER A 426 17.19 25.74 -11.64
CA SER A 426 17.65 27.09 -11.32
C SER A 426 18.57 27.16 -10.09
N LYS A 427 19.21 28.33 -9.90
CA LYS A 427 20.03 28.67 -8.72
C LYS A 427 19.24 29.33 -7.59
N LEU A 428 17.91 29.25 -7.60
CA LEU A 428 17.05 29.89 -6.60
C LEU A 428 17.16 29.18 -5.24
N ASP A 429 17.24 29.93 -4.15
CA ASP A 429 17.32 29.42 -2.77
C ASP A 429 15.93 29.10 -2.21
N PHE A 430 15.60 27.82 -2.12
CA PHE A 430 14.32 27.27 -1.68
C PHE A 430 14.44 26.59 -0.32
N ILE A 431 13.50 26.84 0.60
CA ILE A 431 13.55 26.22 1.94
C ILE A 431 13.41 24.70 1.90
N SER A 432 14.26 24.02 2.67
CA SER A 432 14.14 22.57 2.90
C SER A 432 12.89 22.19 3.71
N HIS A 433 12.27 21.06 3.38
CA HIS A 433 11.08 20.54 4.08
C HIS A 433 11.28 20.48 5.61
N SER A 434 12.48 20.11 6.08
CA SER A 434 12.78 20.03 7.52
C SER A 434 12.89 21.40 8.20
N ASN A 435 13.17 22.48 7.47
CA ASN A 435 13.22 23.86 7.96
C ASN A 435 11.85 24.55 7.83
N SER A 436 11.09 24.16 6.82
CA SER A 436 9.75 24.65 6.51
C SER A 436 8.77 24.51 7.69
N ILE A 437 8.82 23.39 8.42
CA ILE A 437 7.92 23.10 9.55
C ILE A 437 8.07 24.11 10.71
N HIS A 438 9.27 24.69 10.87
CA HIS A 438 9.55 25.62 11.97
C HIS A 438 9.23 27.08 11.64
N HIS A 439 9.08 27.43 10.36
CA HIS A 439 8.80 28.81 9.95
C HIS A 439 7.29 29.06 9.89
N PRO A 440 6.76 30.13 10.53
CA PRO A 440 5.32 30.34 10.67
C PRO A 440 4.60 30.41 9.32
N LEU A 441 5.16 31.13 8.35
CA LEU A 441 4.62 31.23 6.98
C LEU A 441 4.35 29.85 6.35
N TYR A 442 5.28 28.91 6.48
CA TYR A 442 5.19 27.61 5.82
C TYR A 442 4.31 26.63 6.58
N ARG A 443 4.22 26.76 7.90
CA ARG A 443 3.23 26.04 8.71
C ARG A 443 1.80 26.39 8.28
N TYR A 444 1.52 27.66 7.98
CA TYR A 444 0.22 28.09 7.44
C TYR A 444 -0.04 27.63 6.00
N ILE A 445 1.01 27.34 5.22
CA ILE A 445 0.96 26.81 3.85
C ILE A 445 0.74 25.28 3.83
N LEU A 446 1.38 24.56 4.76
CA LEU A 446 1.30 23.10 4.89
C LEU A 446 -0.11 22.62 5.31
N ILE A 447 -0.80 23.38 6.17
CA ILE A 447 -2.13 23.01 6.67
C ILE A 447 -3.16 22.93 5.53
N PRO A 448 -3.33 23.94 4.65
CA PRO A 448 -4.20 23.86 3.48
C PRO A 448 -3.86 22.72 2.52
N VAL A 449 -2.57 22.47 2.26
CA VAL A 449 -2.15 21.37 1.37
C VAL A 449 -2.51 20.01 1.98
N ALA A 450 -2.22 19.82 3.27
CA ALA A 450 -2.57 18.58 3.98
C ALA A 450 -4.09 18.39 4.08
N LEU A 451 -4.83 19.46 4.38
CA LEU A 451 -6.29 19.45 4.42
C LEU A 451 -6.87 19.12 3.04
N SER A 452 -6.36 19.74 1.98
CA SER A 452 -6.74 19.46 0.59
C SER A 452 -6.45 18.02 0.21
N GLY A 453 -5.26 17.49 0.54
CA GLY A 453 -4.92 16.09 0.33
C GLY A 453 -5.87 15.15 1.07
N PHE A 454 -6.16 15.42 2.34
CA PHE A 454 -7.10 14.64 3.14
C PHE A 454 -8.54 14.68 2.59
N LEU A 455 -8.97 15.86 2.15
CA LEU A 455 -10.25 16.09 1.48
C LEU A 455 -10.33 15.31 0.15
N MET A 456 -9.30 15.40 -0.70
CA MET A 456 -9.22 14.63 -1.95
C MET A 456 -9.22 13.12 -1.69
N PHE A 457 -8.56 12.65 -0.62
CA PHE A 457 -8.60 11.25 -0.20
C PHE A 457 -10.02 10.79 0.14
N ILE A 458 -10.76 11.60 0.90
CA ILE A 458 -12.18 11.35 1.21
C ILE A 458 -12.97 11.20 -0.08
N VAL A 459 -12.82 12.13 -1.03
CA VAL A 459 -13.56 12.07 -2.30
C VAL A 459 -13.17 10.87 -3.17
N LEU A 460 -11.91 10.46 -3.18
CA LEU A 460 -11.47 9.26 -3.90
C LEU A 460 -12.05 7.97 -3.31
N ILE A 461 -12.22 7.91 -1.98
CA ILE A 461 -12.94 6.80 -1.32
C ILE A 461 -14.40 6.75 -1.79
N PHE A 462 -15.02 7.93 -1.96
CA PHE A 462 -16.42 8.07 -2.34
C PHE A 462 -16.67 8.25 -3.85
N GLN A 463 -15.67 8.04 -4.72
CA GLN A 463 -15.85 7.97 -6.18
C GLN A 463 -16.61 6.69 -6.55
N GLN A 464 -17.90 6.69 -6.24
CA GLN A 464 -18.91 5.75 -6.69
C GLN A 464 -19.48 6.24 -8.03
N PRO A 465 -19.79 5.36 -9.00
CA PRO A 465 -20.51 5.73 -10.23
C PRO A 465 -21.79 6.54 -9.96
N PHE A 466 -22.45 6.27 -8.83
CA PHE A 466 -23.62 6.99 -8.33
C PHE A 466 -23.32 8.43 -7.88
N VAL A 467 -22.19 8.65 -7.18
CA VAL A 467 -21.80 9.98 -6.67
C VAL A 467 -21.31 10.86 -7.82
N THR A 468 -20.50 10.31 -8.73
CA THR A 468 -20.00 11.06 -9.90
C THR A 468 -21.10 11.45 -10.86
N SER A 469 -22.14 10.63 -11.08
CA SER A 469 -23.23 10.98 -12.01
C SER A 469 -24.19 12.04 -11.43
N HIS A 470 -24.51 11.97 -10.13
CA HIS A 470 -25.44 12.91 -9.51
C HIS A 470 -24.79 14.24 -9.09
N PHE A 471 -23.51 14.22 -8.72
CA PHE A 471 -22.79 15.39 -8.19
C PHE A 471 -21.65 15.87 -9.10
N ALA A 472 -21.60 15.47 -10.38
CA ALA A 472 -20.50 15.83 -11.30
C ALA A 472 -20.14 17.33 -11.23
N ARG A 473 -21.13 18.22 -11.31
CA ARG A 473 -20.92 19.67 -11.28
C ARG A 473 -20.32 20.14 -9.96
N GLU A 474 -20.89 19.70 -8.84
CA GLU A 474 -20.39 20.03 -7.49
C GLU A 474 -18.99 19.46 -7.25
N LEU A 475 -18.71 18.27 -7.77
CA LEU A 475 -17.41 17.61 -7.68
C LEU A 475 -16.35 18.35 -8.49
N SER A 476 -16.69 18.92 -9.65
CA SER A 476 -15.78 19.79 -10.40
C SER A 476 -15.42 21.04 -9.62
N VAL A 477 -16.40 21.69 -9.00
CA VAL A 477 -16.19 22.90 -8.18
C VAL A 477 -15.31 22.55 -6.98
N TYR A 478 -15.61 21.44 -6.31
CA TYR A 478 -14.81 20.90 -5.22
C TYR A 478 -13.36 20.65 -5.62
N PHE A 479 -13.12 19.93 -6.72
CA PHE A 479 -11.77 19.66 -7.19
C PHE A 479 -11.02 20.95 -7.51
N LYS A 480 -11.68 21.93 -8.15
CA LYS A 480 -11.08 23.26 -8.39
C LYS A 480 -10.71 23.96 -7.09
N ILE A 481 -11.56 23.94 -6.06
CA ILE A 481 -11.25 24.51 -4.74
C ILE A 481 -10.03 23.82 -4.13
N CYS A 482 -9.97 22.48 -4.15
CA CYS A 482 -8.80 21.73 -3.70
C CYS A 482 -7.54 22.14 -4.47
N SER A 483 -7.60 22.26 -5.80
CA SER A 483 -6.45 22.75 -6.58
C SER A 483 -6.02 24.16 -6.17
N TRP A 484 -6.94 25.09 -5.92
CA TRP A 484 -6.60 26.42 -5.41
C TRP A 484 -5.89 26.37 -4.05
N LEU A 485 -6.32 25.47 -3.16
CA LEU A 485 -5.69 25.24 -1.86
C LEU A 485 -4.27 24.68 -1.98
N VAL A 486 -3.87 24.10 -3.12
CA VAL A 486 -2.50 23.65 -3.38
C VAL A 486 -1.70 24.68 -4.21
N VAL A 487 -2.31 25.36 -5.19
CA VAL A 487 -1.66 26.39 -6.03
C VAL A 487 -1.11 27.52 -5.18
N VAL A 488 -1.93 28.09 -4.30
CA VAL A 488 -1.56 29.29 -3.54
C VAL A 488 -0.30 29.01 -2.70
N PRO A 489 -0.25 27.90 -1.92
CA PRO A 489 0.98 27.41 -1.30
C PRO A 489 2.20 27.29 -2.22
N VAL A 490 2.07 26.64 -3.37
CA VAL A 490 3.18 26.42 -4.32
C VAL A 490 3.65 27.74 -4.92
N PHE A 491 2.73 28.65 -5.24
CA PHE A 491 3.06 29.97 -5.79
C PHE A 491 3.78 30.84 -4.75
N ILE A 492 3.31 30.84 -3.50
CA ILE A 492 4.01 31.53 -2.38
C ILE A 492 5.40 30.90 -2.18
N TYR A 493 5.52 29.58 -2.28
CA TYR A 493 6.81 28.87 -2.20
C TYR A 493 7.78 29.33 -3.30
N ILE A 494 7.30 29.52 -4.54
CA ILE A 494 8.08 30.07 -5.67
C ILE A 494 8.50 31.51 -5.38
N LEU A 495 7.56 32.37 -4.97
CA LEU A 495 7.85 33.78 -4.67
C LEU A 495 8.86 33.95 -3.53
N ASP A 496 8.76 33.14 -2.47
CA ASP A 496 9.75 33.18 -1.38
C ASP A 496 11.14 32.76 -1.87
N GLY A 497 11.23 31.78 -2.76
CA GLY A 497 12.51 31.40 -3.40
C GLY A 497 13.15 32.56 -4.16
N PHE A 498 12.36 33.31 -4.93
CA PHE A 498 12.83 34.55 -5.59
C PHE A 498 13.26 35.61 -4.57
N ARG A 499 12.46 35.83 -3.53
CA ARG A 499 12.78 36.79 -2.46
C ARG A 499 14.08 36.44 -1.75
N ARG A 500 14.29 35.18 -1.38
CA ARG A 500 15.51 34.72 -0.70
C ARG A 500 16.76 34.88 -1.55
N THR A 501 16.62 34.73 -2.87
CA THR A 501 17.74 34.79 -3.80
C THR A 501 18.12 36.22 -4.16
N TYR A 502 17.14 37.09 -4.39
CA TYR A 502 17.38 38.43 -4.95
C TYR A 502 17.11 39.60 -3.99
N LEU A 503 16.31 39.39 -2.93
CA LEU A 503 15.94 40.44 -1.96
C LEU A 503 16.66 40.28 -0.61
N LYS A 504 17.60 39.33 -0.48
CA LYS A 504 18.60 39.35 0.61
C LYS A 504 19.68 40.38 0.27
N SER A 505 19.35 41.66 0.46
CA SER A 505 20.31 42.73 0.80
C SER A 505 20.24 42.98 2.29
#